data_AF-A0A6V7RMF0-F1
#
_entry.id   AF-A0A6V7RMF0-F1
#
_cell.length_a   1.000
_cell.length_b   1.000
_cell.length_c   1.000
_cell.angle_alpha   90.00
_cell.angle_beta   90.00
_cell.angle_gamma   90.00
#
_symmetry.space_group_name_H-M   'P 1'
#
loop_
_entity.id
_entity.type
_entity.pdbx_description
1 polymer ?
#
loop_
_entity_poly.entity_id
_entity_poly.type
_entity_poly.pdbx_seq_one_letter_code
_entity_poly.pdbx_strand_id
1 'polypeptide(L)' 'MMPFLYFPEDKTEYIPAIIMLLLFILLAFIVYKLIKKYSRNEEEKMRDFEEKVLERLEHEHKDDPTRK' A
#
# COMPACT_ATOMS: atom_id res chain seq x y z
N MET A 1 3.15 -39.15 4.13
CA MET A 1 3.37 -39.07 5.58
C MET A 1 3.41 -37.59 5.94
N MET A 2 2.43 -37.07 6.70
CA MET A 2 2.54 -35.70 7.21
C MET A 2 3.68 -35.70 8.24
N PRO A 3 4.66 -34.76 8.20
CA PRO A 3 5.55 -34.59 9.33
C PRO A 3 4.66 -34.27 10.54
N PHE A 4 4.72 -35.13 11.56
CA PHE A 4 4.01 -34.93 12.82
C PHE A 4 4.31 -33.52 13.31
N LEU A 5 3.27 -32.70 13.55
CA LEU A 5 3.48 -31.36 14.09
C LEU A 5 4.12 -31.54 15.47
N TYR A 6 5.41 -31.22 15.59
CA TYR A 6 6.09 -31.27 16.88
C TYR A 6 5.57 -30.11 17.72
N PHE A 7 4.76 -30.45 18.71
CA PHE A 7 4.34 -29.53 19.73
C PHE A 7 5.25 -29.72 20.94
N PRO A 8 6.12 -28.76 21.26
CA PRO A 8 6.92 -28.88 22.46
C PRO A 8 6.03 -28.96 23.71
N GLU A 9 6.37 -29.89 24.60
CA GLU A 9 5.70 -30.07 25.89
C GLU A 9 5.98 -28.86 26.81
N ASP A 10 7.20 -28.30 26.74
CA ASP A 10 7.58 -27.10 27.44
C ASP A 10 7.21 -25.83 26.64
N LYS A 11 6.46 -24.93 27.27
CA LYS A 11 5.96 -23.71 26.63
C LYS A 11 7.08 -22.71 26.28
N THR A 12 8.25 -22.84 26.91
CA THR A 12 9.40 -21.97 26.65
C THR A 12 9.98 -22.18 25.25
N GLU A 13 9.82 -23.36 24.66
CA GLU A 13 10.30 -23.65 23.30
C GLU A 13 9.52 -22.88 22.21
N TYR A 14 8.34 -22.30 22.53
CA TYR A 14 7.60 -21.41 21.61
C TYR A 14 8.09 -19.96 21.62
N ILE A 15 8.93 -19.56 22.60
CA ILE A 15 9.44 -18.17 22.71
C ILE A 15 10.10 -17.69 21.40
N PRO A 16 10.97 -18.48 20.74
CA PRO A 16 11.57 -18.07 19.45
C PRO A 16 10.52 -17.82 18.36
N ALA A 17 9.46 -18.63 18.31
CA ALA A 17 8.38 -18.46 17.33
C ALA A 17 7.58 -17.17 17.57
N ILE A 18 7.28 -16.85 18.84
CA ILE A 18 6.59 -15.61 19.20
C ILE A 18 7.46 -14.39 18.86
N ILE A 19 8.76 -14.44 19.14
CA ILE A 19 9.70 -13.36 18.79
C ILE A 19 9.71 -13.15 17.28
N MET A 20 9.80 -14.22 16.48
CA MET A 20 9.74 -14.13 15.02
C MET A 20 8.42 -13.53 14.54
N LEU A 21 7.29 -13.96 15.09
CA LEU A 21 5.99 -13.42 14.76
C LEU A 21 5.93 -11.90 15.03
N LEU A 22 6.40 -11.47 16.20
CA LEU A 22 6.44 -10.06 16.57
C LEU A 22 7.35 -9.24 15.65
N LEU A 23 8.50 -9.79 15.26
CA LEU A 23 9.40 -9.16 14.28
C LEU A 23 8.70 -8.96 12.93
N PHE A 24 8.01 -9.97 12.40
CA PHE A 24 7.28 -9.84 11.15
C PHE A 24 6.14 -8.83 11.23
N ILE A 25 5.37 -8.83 12.33
CA ILE A 25 4.31 -7.84 12.55
C ILE A 25 4.89 -6.42 12.59
N LEU A 26 6.01 -6.23 13.29
CA LEU A 26 6.67 -4.92 13.38
C LEU A 26 7.17 -4.45 12.01
N LEU A 27 7.81 -5.34 11.24
CA LEU A 27 8.27 -5.05 9.88
C LEU A 27 7.10 -4.71 8.96
N ALA A 28 6.01 -5.49 9.00
CA ALA A 28 4.81 -5.22 8.21
C ALA A 28 4.22 -3.84 8.55
N PHE A 29 4.20 -3.46 9.82
CA PHE A 29 3.72 -2.14 10.24
C PHE A 29 4.62 -1.01 9.73
N ILE A 30 5.95 -1.20 9.76
CA ILE A 30 6.91 -0.22 9.22
C ILE A 30 6.69 -0.06 7.71
N VAL A 31 6.62 -1.17 6.97
CA VAL A 31 6.38 -1.16 5.52
C VAL A 31 5.05 -0.49 5.20
N TYR A 32 3.97 -0.84 5.91
CA TYR A 32 2.67 -0.18 5.76
C TYR A 32 2.76 1.33 5.96
N LYS A 33 3.48 1.80 6.99
CA LYS A 33 3.68 3.24 7.21
C LYS A 33 4.51 3.91 6.12
N LEU A 34 5.54 3.24 5.59
CA LEU A 34 6.34 3.76 4.48
C LEU A 34 5.50 3.92 3.21
N ILE A 35 4.74 2.88 2.85
CA ILE A 35 3.84 2.91 1.70
C ILE A 35 2.79 4.00 1.86
N LYS A 36 2.15 4.09 3.04
CA LYS A 36 1.14 5.13 3.31
C LYS A 36 1.71 6.55 3.21
N LYS A 37 2.94 6.77 3.69
CA LYS A 37 3.62 8.07 3.57
C LYS A 37 3.93 8.40 2.11
N TYR A 38 4.38 7.42 1.32
CA TYR A 38 4.68 7.61 -0.08
C TYR A 38 3.42 7.90 -0.90
N SER A 39 2.36 7.11 -0.69
CA SER A 39 1.07 7.25 -1.37
C SER A 39 0.43 8.62 -1.15
N ARG A 40 0.51 9.21 0.05
CA ARG A 40 -0.03 10.55 0.30
C ARG A 40 0.67 11.65 -0.54
N ASN A 41 1.95 11.47 -0.83
CA ASN A 41 2.70 12.41 -1.67
C ASN A 41 2.38 12.22 -3.17
N GLU A 42 1.97 11.02 -3.57
CA GLU A 42 1.51 10.76 -4.94
C GLU A 42 0.10 11.29 -5.17
N GLU A 43 -0.78 11.18 -4.17
CA GLU A 43 -2.15 11.67 -4.23
C GLU A 43 -2.20 13.19 -4.51
N GLU A 44 -1.34 13.98 -3.86
CA GLU A 44 -1.25 15.42 -4.09
C GLU A 44 -0.77 15.75 -5.52
N LYS A 45 0.25 15.02 -6.02
CA LYS A 45 0.74 15.20 -7.39
C LYS A 45 -0.28 14.76 -8.45
N MET A 46 -1.07 13.73 -8.15
CA MET A 46 -2.09 13.20 -9.05
C MET A 46 -3.25 14.19 -9.19
N ARG A 47 -3.64 14.87 -8.11
CA ARG A 47 -4.67 15.92 -8.15
C ARG A 47 -4.29 17.08 -9.05
N ASP A 48 -3.07 17.59 -8.93
CA ASP A 48 -2.57 18.68 -9.79
C ASP A 48 -2.50 18.27 -11.27
N PHE A 49 -2.24 16.99 -11.53
CA PHE A 49 -2.24 16.44 -12.88
C PHE A 49 -3.66 16.30 -13.44
N GLU A 50 -4.59 15.78 -12.65
CA GLU A 50 -6.01 15.67 -13.03
C GLU A 50 -6.61 17.03 -13.38
N GLU A 51 -6.36 18.06 -12.57
CA GLU A 51 -6.88 19.41 -12.81
C GLU A 51 -6.37 19.98 -14.16
N LYS A 52 -5.08 19.82 -14.46
CA LYS A 52 -4.49 20.27 -15.73
C LYS A 52 -5.01 19.49 -16.95
N VAL A 53 -5.28 18.20 -16.79
CA VAL A 53 -5.84 17.38 -17.88
C VAL A 53 -7.30 17.78 -18.12
N LEU A 54 -8.07 18.01 -17.06
CA LEU A 54 -9.46 18.46 -17.15
C LEU A 54 -9.55 19.83 -17.85
N GLU A 55 -8.70 20.78 -17.46
CA GLU A 55 -8.64 22.11 -18.08
C GLU A 55 -8.32 22.02 -19.59
N ARG A 56 -7.37 21.16 -19.98
CA ARG A 56 -7.06 20.92 -21.40
C ARG A 56 -8.24 20.33 -22.16
N LEU A 57 -8.92 19.33 -21.59
CA LEU A 57 -10.08 18.71 -22.21
C LEU A 57 -11.25 19.70 -22.35
N GLU A 58 -11.49 20.56 -21.35
CA GLU A 58 -12.52 21.60 -21.43
C GLU A 58 -12.21 22.67 -22.50
N HIS A 59 -10.93 23.05 -22.63
CA HIS A 59 -10.49 23.95 -23.70
C HIS A 59 -10.63 23.30 -25.08
N GLU A 60 -10.16 22.07 -25.25
CA GLU A 60 -10.28 21.32 -26.50
C GLU A 60 -11.74 21.07 -26.90
N HIS A 61 -12.66 20.93 -25.92
CA HIS A 61 -14.10 20.79 -26.17
C HIS A 61 -14.80 22.13 -26.50
N LYS A 62 -14.25 23.27 -26.06
CA LYS A 62 -14.76 24.60 -26.41
C LYS A 62 -14.24 25.09 -27.76
N ASP A 63 -13.07 24.63 -28.18
CA ASP A 63 -12.43 25.01 -29.43
C ASP A 63 -12.82 24.10 -30.63
N ASP A 64 -13.63 23.05 -30.44
CA ASP A 64 -14.17 22.21 -31.52
C ASP A 64 -15.26 22.95 -32.32
N PRO A 65 -15.01 23.34 -33.59
CA PRO A 65 -15.96 24.08 -34.40
C PRO A 65 -17.04 23.20 -35.03
N THR A 66 -17.05 21.87 -34.81
CA THR A 66 -17.99 20.94 -35.44
C THR A 66 -19.30 20.71 -34.67
N ARG A 67 -19.49 21.35 -33.51
CA ARG A 67 -20.76 21.30 -32.76
C ARG A 67 -21.66 22.52 -33.07
N LYS A 68 -22.31 22.51 -34.22
CA LYS A 68 -23.52 23.31 -34.51
C LYS A 68 -24.64 22.41 -34.99
#